data_AF-A0A950RCU2-F1
#
_entry.id   AF-A0A950RCU2-F1
#
_cell.length_a   1.000
_cell.length_b   1.000
_cell.length_c   1.000
_cell.angle_alpha   90.00
_cell.angle_beta   90.00
_cell.angle_gamma   90.00
#
_symmetry.space_group_name_H-M   'P 1'
#
loop_
_entity.id
_entity.type
_entity.pdbx_description
1 polymer ?
#
loop_
_entity_poly.entity_id
_entity_poly.type
_entity_poly.pdbx_seq_one_letter_code
_entity_poly.pdbx_strand_id
1 'polypeptide(L)'
;LPTGGFINQADGTSWMAMYCLSLMRIALELSLHNHVYEDIATKFFEHFLSIAEAMTNIGGRESGVGLWDEEDQFYYDQLNLPDGQMIKVKVRSMVGLIPLFAVETLEPELLEKLPNFTRRLQWFLNHRPDLANLVSRWQEPGRGERRLLSLLRGHRMKQLLRRMLDETEFLSDYGVRSLSRYHRDHPYTCWTGGVEHLVRYQPAESDSGIFGGNSNWRGPIWFPVNYLIIESLQKFHHYYGDDFQIECPTNSGRFLTINQVAEELTRRLTRLFLRDATGRRPVLSYHPKLQNDPHFRDYVLFHEFFDGDTGRGAGASHQTGWTGLVAKLLQPRRPAAADRRESARPATQGVDTPRSPM
;
A
#
# COMPACT_ATOMS: atom_id res chain seq x y z
N LEU A 1 -5.26 -22.82 -15.84
CA LEU A 1 -4.82 -22.17 -17.10
C LEU A 1 -5.10 -23.10 -18.28
N PRO A 2 -5.27 -22.60 -19.51
CA PRO A 2 -5.58 -23.44 -20.69
C PRO A 2 -4.59 -24.59 -20.93
N THR A 3 -3.36 -24.44 -20.45
CA THR A 3 -2.27 -25.44 -20.52
C THR A 3 -2.27 -26.45 -19.35
N GLY A 4 -3.30 -26.46 -18.49
CA GLY A 4 -3.42 -27.37 -17.35
C GLY A 4 -2.72 -26.93 -16.05
N GLY A 5 -1.87 -25.90 -16.10
CA GLY A 5 -1.23 -25.33 -14.91
C GLY A 5 -2.12 -24.36 -14.10
N PHE A 6 -1.61 -23.84 -12.99
CA PHE A 6 -2.26 -22.81 -12.18
C PHE A 6 -1.30 -21.68 -11.80
N ILE A 7 -1.84 -20.50 -11.50
CA ILE A 7 -1.08 -19.31 -11.12
C ILE A 7 -1.36 -18.97 -9.65
N ASN A 8 -0.30 -18.74 -8.89
CA ASN A 8 -0.39 -18.11 -7.59
C ASN A 8 -0.15 -16.61 -7.76
N GLN A 9 -1.16 -15.82 -7.42
CA GLN A 9 -1.16 -14.39 -7.67
C GLN A 9 -0.78 -13.62 -6.41
N ALA A 10 0.23 -12.77 -6.49
CA ALA A 10 0.70 -11.93 -5.39
C ALA A 10 -0.34 -10.89 -5.00
N ASP A 11 -1.01 -10.28 -5.98
CA ASP A 11 -2.09 -9.33 -5.72
C ASP A 11 -3.33 -10.02 -5.16
N GLY A 12 -3.80 -11.11 -5.76
CA GLY A 12 -4.99 -11.84 -5.31
C GLY A 12 -4.87 -12.29 -3.85
N THR A 13 -3.70 -12.83 -3.47
CA THR A 13 -3.40 -13.22 -2.09
C THR A 13 -3.36 -12.00 -1.15
N SER A 14 -2.76 -10.91 -1.60
CA SER A 14 -2.63 -9.67 -0.82
C SER A 14 -3.96 -8.95 -0.60
N TRP A 15 -4.84 -8.93 -1.60
CA TRP A 15 -6.19 -8.40 -1.46
C TRP A 15 -7.00 -9.18 -0.43
N MET A 16 -6.88 -10.50 -0.41
CA MET A 16 -7.53 -11.32 0.60
C MET A 16 -6.98 -11.08 2.01
N ALA A 17 -5.67 -10.81 2.14
CA ALA A 17 -5.08 -10.41 3.41
C ALA A 17 -5.63 -9.05 3.88
N MET A 18 -5.67 -8.05 3.00
CA MET A 18 -6.26 -6.73 3.30
C MET A 18 -7.74 -6.84 3.68
N TYR A 19 -8.51 -7.67 2.96
CA TYR A 19 -9.91 -7.93 3.25
C TYR A 19 -10.11 -8.53 4.65
N CYS A 20 -9.29 -9.52 5.02
CA CYS A 20 -9.33 -10.13 6.35
C CYS A 20 -9.01 -9.10 7.44
N LEU A 21 -8.00 -8.25 7.26
CA LEU A 21 -7.69 -7.17 8.20
C LEU A 21 -8.85 -6.16 8.32
N SER A 22 -9.49 -5.82 7.20
CA SER A 22 -10.63 -4.90 7.19
C SER A 22 -11.84 -5.47 7.93
N LEU A 23 -12.17 -6.75 7.71
CA LEU A 23 -13.27 -7.41 8.42
C LEU A 23 -12.97 -7.63 9.90
N MET A 24 -11.72 -7.95 10.25
CA MET A 24 -11.26 -7.97 11.63
C MET A 24 -11.47 -6.58 12.27
N ARG A 25 -11.08 -5.50 11.60
CA ARG A 25 -11.26 -4.14 12.13
C ARG A 25 -12.73 -3.79 12.37
N ILE A 26 -13.60 -4.11 11.41
CA ILE A 26 -15.05 -3.92 11.56
C ILE A 26 -15.58 -4.73 12.75
N ALA A 27 -15.17 -5.99 12.88
CA ALA A 27 -15.58 -6.85 14.00
C ALA A 27 -15.12 -6.28 15.35
N LEU A 28 -13.87 -5.82 15.46
CA LEU A 28 -13.35 -5.18 16.68
C LEU A 28 -14.13 -3.92 17.06
N GLU A 29 -14.53 -3.10 16.08
CA GLU A 29 -15.35 -1.91 16.33
C GLU A 29 -16.74 -2.31 16.86
N LEU A 30 -17.37 -3.32 16.27
CA LEU A 30 -18.66 -3.85 16.75
C LEU A 30 -18.54 -4.50 18.14
N SER A 31 -17.39 -5.11 18.46
CA SER A 31 -17.12 -5.72 19.76
C SER A 31 -17.13 -4.73 20.91
N LEU A 32 -16.89 -3.43 20.65
CA LEU A 32 -17.01 -2.38 21.67
C LEU A 32 -18.45 -2.21 22.17
N HIS A 33 -19.44 -2.67 21.41
CA HIS A 33 -20.85 -2.63 21.76
C HIS A 33 -21.42 -4.02 22.08
N ASN A 34 -20.90 -5.07 21.45
CA ASN A 34 -21.32 -6.45 21.69
C ASN A 34 -20.15 -7.44 21.57
N HIS A 35 -19.72 -7.99 22.71
CA HIS A 35 -18.57 -8.91 22.81
C HIS A 35 -18.67 -10.19 21.95
N VAL A 36 -19.86 -10.58 21.47
CA VAL A 36 -20.01 -11.74 20.56
C VAL A 36 -19.18 -11.58 19.28
N TYR A 37 -18.92 -10.35 18.84
CA TYR A 37 -18.10 -10.10 17.64
C TYR A 37 -16.59 -10.34 17.87
N GLU A 38 -16.11 -10.51 19.11
CA GLU A 38 -14.69 -10.82 19.37
C GLU A 38 -14.29 -12.15 18.70
N ASP A 39 -15.19 -13.13 18.64
CA ASP A 39 -14.96 -14.41 17.96
C ASP A 39 -14.78 -14.23 16.44
N ILE A 40 -15.54 -13.31 15.84
CA ILE A 40 -15.43 -12.97 14.42
C ILE A 40 -14.11 -12.24 14.15
N ALA A 41 -13.70 -11.32 15.03
CA ALA A 41 -12.39 -10.67 14.93
C ALA A 41 -11.25 -11.69 14.99
N THR A 42 -11.30 -12.65 15.93
CA THR A 42 -10.31 -13.74 15.99
C THR A 42 -10.28 -14.55 14.70
N LYS A 43 -11.44 -14.95 14.16
CA LYS A 43 -11.51 -15.72 12.92
C LYS A 43 -10.79 -15.03 11.76
N PHE A 44 -11.03 -13.73 11.55
CA PHE A 44 -10.38 -12.99 10.48
C PHE A 44 -8.88 -12.74 10.72
N PHE A 45 -8.48 -12.60 11.99
CA PHE A 45 -7.07 -12.59 12.35
C PHE A 45 -6.39 -13.93 11.97
N GLU A 46 -6.98 -15.07 12.31
CA GLU A 46 -6.43 -16.38 11.97
C GLU A 46 -6.35 -16.59 10.45
N HIS A 47 -7.39 -16.21 9.70
CA HIS A 47 -7.37 -16.25 8.24
C HIS A 47 -6.24 -15.40 7.65
N PHE A 48 -6.01 -14.20 8.18
CA PHE A 48 -4.91 -13.35 7.76
C PHE A 48 -3.54 -14.04 7.95
N LEU A 49 -3.34 -14.76 9.06
CA LEU A 49 -2.11 -15.52 9.30
C LEU A 49 -1.94 -16.68 8.33
N SER A 50 -3.01 -17.44 8.06
CA SER A 50 -2.97 -18.50 7.06
C SER A 50 -2.63 -17.97 5.66
N ILE A 51 -3.15 -16.80 5.30
CA ILE A 51 -2.81 -16.14 4.02
C ILE A 51 -1.34 -15.71 3.99
N ALA A 52 -0.82 -15.14 5.08
CA ALA A 52 0.59 -14.76 5.19
C ALA A 52 1.52 -15.98 5.08
N GLU A 53 1.15 -17.12 5.66
CA GLU A 53 1.85 -18.40 5.50
C GLU A 53 1.83 -18.87 4.06
N ALA A 54 0.66 -18.91 3.45
CA ALA A 54 0.50 -19.31 2.06
C ALA A 54 1.37 -18.46 1.14
N MET A 55 1.41 -17.14 1.32
CA MET A 55 2.21 -16.23 0.50
C MET A 55 3.73 -16.47 0.61
N THR A 56 4.19 -16.96 1.76
CA THR A 56 5.61 -17.22 2.05
C THR A 56 6.05 -18.62 1.66
N ASN A 57 5.15 -19.62 1.74
CA ASN A 57 5.47 -21.05 1.59
C ASN A 57 4.58 -21.73 0.53
N ILE A 58 4.57 -21.19 -0.68
CA ILE A 58 3.71 -21.66 -1.78
C ILE A 58 4.10 -23.05 -2.27
N GLY A 59 5.41 -23.37 -2.31
CA GLY A 59 5.89 -24.68 -2.73
C GLY A 59 5.90 -25.74 -1.63
N GLY A 60 5.21 -25.52 -0.49
CA GLY A 60 5.31 -26.36 0.70
C GLY A 60 6.48 -25.98 1.63
N ARG A 61 6.41 -26.39 2.90
CA ARG A 61 7.37 -26.02 3.96
C ARG A 61 8.81 -26.48 3.68
N GLU A 62 9.00 -27.48 2.82
CA GLU A 62 10.31 -28.04 2.48
C GLU A 62 11.02 -27.34 1.32
N SER A 63 10.29 -26.59 0.47
CA SER A 63 10.89 -25.91 -0.68
C SER A 63 11.28 -24.45 -0.39
N GLY A 64 10.66 -23.80 0.61
CA GLY A 64 10.92 -22.41 0.95
C GLY A 64 10.59 -21.40 -0.15
N VAL A 65 9.84 -21.81 -1.18
CA VAL A 65 9.51 -20.97 -2.34
C VAL A 65 8.20 -20.23 -2.08
N GLY A 66 8.29 -18.90 -1.94
CA GLY A 66 7.16 -17.98 -1.85
C GLY A 66 7.13 -16.98 -3.01
N LEU A 67 6.14 -16.06 -2.96
CA LEU A 67 5.99 -15.01 -3.99
C LEU A 67 7.09 -13.95 -3.91
N TRP A 68 7.80 -13.88 -2.77
CA TRP A 68 8.95 -13.00 -2.62
C TRP A 68 10.16 -13.57 -3.34
N ASP A 69 10.80 -12.74 -4.15
CA ASP A 69 12.07 -13.04 -4.79
C ASP A 69 13.22 -12.45 -4.00
N GLU A 70 14.15 -13.29 -3.54
CA GLU A 70 15.29 -12.83 -2.74
C GLU A 70 16.41 -12.21 -3.59
N GLU A 71 16.48 -12.53 -4.89
CA GLU A 71 17.45 -11.89 -5.79
C GLU A 71 16.97 -10.48 -6.12
N ASP A 72 15.72 -10.38 -6.59
CA ASP A 72 15.14 -9.10 -6.98
C ASP A 72 14.60 -8.31 -5.79
N GLN A 73 14.49 -8.90 -4.59
CA GLN A 73 13.86 -8.27 -3.41
C GLN A 73 12.48 -7.67 -3.73
N PHE A 74 11.60 -8.46 -4.39
CA PHE A 74 10.29 -8.02 -4.88
C PHE A 74 9.30 -9.16 -5.00
N TYR A 75 8.01 -8.85 -5.01
CA TYR A 75 6.95 -9.85 -5.17
C TYR A 75 6.59 -10.06 -6.64
N TYR A 76 6.46 -11.33 -7.02
CA TYR A 76 6.02 -11.75 -8.36
C TYR A 76 4.95 -12.82 -8.25
N ASP A 77 4.12 -12.91 -9.28
CA ASP A 77 3.26 -14.08 -9.47
C ASP A 77 4.10 -15.32 -9.79
N GLN A 78 3.56 -16.49 -9.47
CA GLN A 78 4.20 -17.76 -9.75
C GLN A 78 3.30 -18.65 -10.60
N LEU A 79 3.81 -19.06 -11.75
CA LEU A 79 3.21 -20.05 -12.63
C LEU A 79 3.66 -21.45 -12.21
N ASN A 80 2.70 -22.35 -12.00
CA ASN A 80 2.97 -23.76 -11.71
C ASN A 80 2.48 -24.57 -12.91
N LEU A 81 3.42 -25.23 -13.57
CA LEU A 81 3.18 -26.01 -14.77
C LEU A 81 2.80 -27.47 -14.42
N PRO A 82 2.09 -28.19 -15.31
CA PRO A 82 1.68 -29.57 -15.06
C PRO A 82 2.83 -30.55 -14.84
N ASP A 83 4.03 -30.22 -15.33
CA ASP A 83 5.25 -31.01 -15.16
C ASP A 83 5.96 -30.76 -13.82
N GLY A 84 5.37 -29.93 -12.94
CA GLY A 84 5.91 -29.57 -11.64
C GLY A 84 6.87 -28.39 -11.66
N GLN A 85 7.19 -27.82 -12.84
CA GLN A 85 8.03 -26.62 -12.89
C GLN A 85 7.29 -25.41 -12.31
N MET A 86 8.02 -24.65 -11.49
CA MET A 86 7.55 -23.38 -10.91
C MET A 86 8.35 -22.24 -11.52
N ILE A 87 7.65 -21.32 -12.21
CA ILE A 87 8.25 -20.19 -12.92
C ILE A 87 7.74 -18.90 -12.30
N LYS A 88 8.65 -18.05 -11.83
CA LYS A 88 8.30 -16.70 -11.41
C LYS A 88 8.05 -15.81 -12.61
N VAL A 89 6.91 -15.15 -12.62
CA VAL A 89 6.56 -14.14 -13.63
C VAL A 89 7.23 -12.83 -13.21
N LYS A 90 8.52 -12.67 -13.55
CA LYS A 90 9.38 -11.53 -13.18
C LYS A 90 8.99 -10.22 -13.90
N VAL A 91 7.72 -9.83 -13.76
CA VAL A 91 7.14 -8.58 -14.24
C VAL A 91 7.03 -7.62 -13.05
N ARG A 92 7.89 -6.61 -13.02
CA ARG A 92 7.91 -5.54 -12.00
C ARG A 92 6.71 -4.62 -12.22
N SER A 93 5.55 -5.05 -11.74
CA SER A 93 4.28 -4.33 -11.85
C SER A 93 3.72 -3.92 -10.49
N MET A 94 2.63 -3.15 -10.52
CA MET A 94 1.83 -2.79 -9.35
C MET A 94 1.44 -4.01 -8.53
N VAL A 95 1.26 -5.18 -9.15
CA VAL A 95 0.98 -6.45 -8.47
C VAL A 95 1.98 -6.73 -7.34
N GLY A 96 3.27 -6.50 -7.58
CA GLY A 96 4.31 -6.70 -6.57
C GLY A 96 4.30 -5.66 -5.45
N LEU A 97 3.60 -4.54 -5.61
CA LEU A 97 3.43 -3.48 -4.60
C LEU A 97 2.18 -3.66 -3.75
N ILE A 98 1.15 -4.37 -4.23
CA ILE A 98 -0.12 -4.61 -3.52
C ILE A 98 0.04 -5.26 -2.14
N PRO A 99 1.06 -6.11 -1.84
CA PRO A 99 1.30 -6.59 -0.47
C PRO A 99 1.45 -5.47 0.57
N LEU A 100 1.79 -4.24 0.16
CA LEU A 100 1.84 -3.05 1.02
C LEU A 100 0.47 -2.68 1.61
N PHE A 101 -0.63 -3.06 0.95
CA PHE A 101 -1.98 -2.66 1.34
C PHE A 101 -2.52 -3.44 2.53
N ALA A 102 -2.01 -4.64 2.76
CA ALA A 102 -2.34 -5.44 3.93
C ALA A 102 -1.57 -4.90 5.14
N VAL A 103 -2.11 -3.83 5.75
CA VAL A 103 -1.58 -3.21 6.96
C VAL A 103 -2.70 -2.70 7.85
N GLU A 104 -2.63 -3.03 9.14
CA GLU A 104 -3.53 -2.56 10.17
C GLU A 104 -2.78 -2.37 11.50
N THR A 105 -3.17 -1.38 12.29
CA THR A 105 -2.60 -1.09 13.61
C THR A 105 -3.64 -1.29 14.70
N LEU A 106 -3.27 -2.02 15.75
CA LEU A 106 -4.11 -2.21 16.93
C LEU A 106 -3.63 -1.27 18.05
N GLU A 107 -4.55 -0.44 18.55
CA GLU A 107 -4.32 0.48 19.67
C GLU A 107 -4.36 -0.29 21.00
N PRO A 108 -3.48 0.01 21.97
CA PRO A 108 -3.49 -0.63 23.29
C PRO A 108 -4.85 -0.53 24.00
N GLU A 109 -5.49 0.65 23.95
CA GLU A 109 -6.76 0.90 24.62
C GLU A 109 -7.91 0.07 24.03
N LEU A 110 -7.79 -0.33 22.76
CA LEU A 110 -8.74 -1.26 22.13
C LEU A 110 -8.54 -2.68 22.67
N LEU A 111 -7.28 -3.12 22.81
CA LEU A 111 -6.94 -4.44 23.33
C LEU A 111 -7.33 -4.63 24.80
N GLU A 112 -7.22 -3.57 25.61
CA GLU A 112 -7.67 -3.55 27.01
C GLU A 112 -9.19 -3.77 27.13
N LYS A 113 -9.98 -3.21 26.21
CA LYS A 113 -11.44 -3.32 26.21
C LYS A 113 -11.95 -4.65 25.66
N LEU A 114 -11.12 -5.41 24.95
CA LEU A 114 -11.49 -6.64 24.23
C LEU A 114 -10.67 -7.84 24.73
N PRO A 115 -10.87 -8.29 25.98
CA PRO A 115 -10.00 -9.27 26.63
C PRO A 115 -10.08 -10.68 26.03
N ASN A 116 -11.18 -11.08 25.40
CA ASN A 116 -11.28 -12.41 24.79
C ASN A 116 -10.48 -12.47 23.50
N PHE A 117 -10.61 -11.45 22.66
CA PHE A 117 -9.78 -11.27 21.47
C PHE A 117 -8.30 -11.19 21.83
N THR A 118 -7.94 -10.33 22.80
CA THR A 118 -6.54 -10.16 23.25
C THR A 118 -5.95 -11.48 23.75
N ARG A 119 -6.70 -12.27 24.52
CA ARG A 119 -6.26 -13.58 25.00
C ARG A 119 -5.99 -14.55 23.85
N ARG A 120 -6.88 -14.63 22.86
CA ARG A 120 -6.70 -15.54 21.72
C ARG A 120 -5.56 -15.10 20.80
N LEU A 121 -5.44 -13.79 20.58
CA LEU A 121 -4.32 -13.20 19.87
C LEU A 121 -2.98 -13.57 20.52
N GLN A 122 -2.86 -13.37 21.83
CA GLN A 122 -1.65 -13.75 22.59
C GLN A 122 -1.40 -15.27 22.55
N TRP A 123 -2.46 -16.07 22.71
CA TRP A 123 -2.34 -17.53 22.63
C TRP A 123 -1.76 -17.94 21.28
N PHE A 124 -2.32 -17.42 20.18
CA PHE A 124 -1.88 -17.77 18.83
C PHE A 124 -0.43 -17.38 18.60
N LEU A 125 -0.04 -16.16 18.97
CA LEU A 125 1.32 -15.68 18.80
C LEU A 125 2.35 -16.48 19.62
N ASN A 126 1.97 -16.98 20.80
CA ASN A 126 2.84 -17.79 21.65
C ASN A 126 2.93 -19.26 21.22
N HIS A 127 1.87 -19.82 20.64
CA HIS A 127 1.80 -21.27 20.30
C HIS A 127 2.02 -21.56 18.81
N ARG A 128 2.00 -20.53 17.95
CA ARG A 128 2.29 -20.62 16.51
C ARG A 128 3.41 -19.67 16.12
N PRO A 129 4.64 -19.86 16.63
CA PRO A 129 5.78 -19.00 16.29
C PRO A 129 6.11 -19.03 14.79
N ASP A 130 5.79 -20.13 14.10
CA ASP A 130 5.90 -20.26 12.64
C ASP A 130 5.09 -19.19 11.90
N LEU A 131 3.90 -18.87 12.40
CA LEU A 131 3.03 -17.82 11.86
C LEU A 131 3.30 -16.45 12.47
N ALA A 132 3.62 -16.41 13.77
CA ALA A 132 3.92 -15.18 14.48
C ALA A 132 5.14 -14.47 13.90
N ASN A 133 6.13 -15.21 13.39
CA ASN A 133 7.31 -14.65 12.72
C ASN A 133 7.03 -14.07 11.32
N LEU A 134 5.97 -14.54 10.66
CA LEU A 134 5.47 -13.95 9.41
C LEU A 134 4.70 -12.64 9.70
N VAL A 135 4.15 -12.59 10.90
CA VAL A 135 3.41 -11.47 11.46
C VAL A 135 4.28 -10.73 12.51
N SER A 136 3.80 -9.69 13.19
CA SER A 136 4.68 -8.63 13.70
C SER A 136 5.58 -9.06 14.83
N ARG A 137 6.65 -8.28 15.04
CA ARG A 137 7.38 -8.21 16.31
C ARG A 137 6.42 -7.71 17.39
N TRP A 138 5.52 -8.59 17.82
CA TRP A 138 4.48 -8.29 18.78
C TRP A 138 5.06 -7.87 20.13
N GLN A 139 6.25 -8.37 20.45
CA GLN A 139 6.99 -7.99 21.66
C GLN A 139 7.64 -6.61 21.55
N GLU A 140 7.74 -6.02 20.36
CA GLU A 140 8.25 -4.66 20.14
C GLU A 140 7.06 -3.69 19.98
N PRO A 141 6.70 -2.93 21.04
CA PRO A 141 5.72 -1.87 20.92
C PRO A 141 6.18 -0.84 19.88
N GLY A 142 5.28 -0.48 18.94
CA GLY A 142 5.47 0.70 18.12
C GLY A 142 5.25 1.99 18.92
N ARG A 143 5.16 3.13 18.24
CA ARG A 143 4.83 4.40 18.90
C ARG A 143 3.51 4.27 19.67
N GLY A 144 3.55 4.55 20.98
CA GLY A 144 2.37 4.45 21.86
C GLY A 144 1.91 3.01 22.11
N GLU A 145 2.84 2.05 22.18
CA GLU A 145 2.57 0.62 22.46
C GLU A 145 1.72 -0.13 21.42
N ARG A 146 1.51 0.49 20.26
CA ARG A 146 0.75 -0.08 19.16
C ARG A 146 1.33 -1.38 18.65
N ARG A 147 0.46 -2.19 18.07
CA ARG A 147 0.81 -3.47 17.43
C ARG A 147 0.49 -3.41 15.94
N LEU A 148 1.40 -3.90 15.12
CA LEU A 148 1.27 -3.91 13.66
C LEU A 148 0.79 -5.27 13.16
N LEU A 149 -0.13 -5.31 12.22
CA LEU A 149 -0.48 -6.49 11.45
C LEU A 149 -0.26 -6.16 9.97
N SER A 150 0.73 -6.79 9.35
CA SER A 150 1.08 -6.56 7.95
C SER A 150 1.79 -7.75 7.31
N LEU A 151 1.68 -7.88 5.99
CA LEU A 151 2.46 -8.82 5.18
C LEU A 151 3.92 -8.37 4.99
N LEU A 152 4.18 -7.07 5.07
CA LEU A 152 5.49 -6.46 4.85
C LEU A 152 6.04 -5.86 6.14
N ARG A 153 7.30 -6.15 6.46
CA ARG A 153 7.99 -5.55 7.60
C ARG A 153 9.47 -5.33 7.35
N GLY A 154 10.02 -4.35 8.09
CA GLY A 154 11.45 -4.15 8.26
C GLY A 154 12.19 -4.13 6.92
N HIS A 155 13.05 -5.12 6.70
CA HIS A 155 13.88 -5.24 5.51
C HIS A 155 13.05 -5.29 4.20
N ARG A 156 12.08 -6.20 4.09
CA ARG A 156 11.29 -6.36 2.85
C ARG A 156 10.53 -5.09 2.49
N MET A 157 9.99 -4.39 3.50
CA MET A 157 9.33 -3.09 3.28
C MET A 157 10.33 -2.05 2.75
N LYS A 158 11.53 -1.95 3.33
CA LYS A 158 12.57 -1.04 2.82
C LYS A 158 12.97 -1.35 1.38
N GLN A 159 13.16 -2.64 1.03
CA GLN A 159 13.52 -3.02 -0.33
C GLN A 159 12.41 -2.73 -1.34
N LEU A 160 11.16 -3.03 -0.97
CA LEU A 160 10.02 -2.75 -1.82
C LEU A 160 9.86 -1.25 -2.08
N LEU A 161 9.96 -0.44 -1.01
CA LEU A 161 9.86 1.01 -1.11
C LEU A 161 11.05 1.62 -1.85
N ARG A 162 12.25 1.07 -1.71
CA ARG A 162 13.41 1.46 -2.52
C ARG A 162 13.10 1.31 -4.02
N ARG A 163 12.56 0.18 -4.46
CA ARG A 163 12.19 0.00 -5.88
C ARG A 163 11.02 0.90 -6.30
N MET A 164 9.99 1.03 -5.46
CA MET A 164 8.82 1.85 -5.74
C MET A 164 9.17 3.34 -5.90
N LEU A 165 10.14 3.82 -5.12
CA LEU A 165 10.56 5.23 -5.06
C LEU A 165 11.75 5.54 -5.99
N ASP A 166 12.14 4.61 -6.85
CA ASP A 166 13.17 4.82 -7.87
C ASP A 166 12.56 5.44 -9.13
N GLU A 167 13.09 6.59 -9.56
CA GLU A 167 12.59 7.34 -10.72
C GLU A 167 12.88 6.65 -12.07
N THR A 168 13.87 5.75 -12.09
CA THR A 168 14.18 4.90 -13.25
C THR A 168 13.26 3.67 -13.34
N GLU A 169 12.48 3.39 -12.29
CA GLU A 169 11.53 2.28 -12.23
C GLU A 169 10.09 2.79 -12.10
N PHE A 170 9.57 2.87 -10.87
CA PHE A 170 8.15 3.11 -10.61
C PHE A 170 7.81 4.59 -10.38
N LEU A 171 8.73 5.38 -9.82
CA LEU A 171 8.41 6.74 -9.38
C LEU A 171 8.42 7.71 -10.57
N SER A 172 7.26 8.25 -10.90
CA SER A 172 7.09 9.31 -11.89
C SER A 172 6.98 10.68 -11.21
N ASP A 173 7.17 11.75 -11.96
CA ASP A 173 6.83 13.11 -11.55
C ASP A 173 5.36 13.30 -11.14
N TYR A 174 4.51 12.33 -11.47
CA TYR A 174 3.06 12.39 -11.32
C TYR A 174 2.47 11.28 -10.43
N GLY A 175 3.29 10.37 -9.88
CA GLY A 175 2.83 9.26 -9.04
C GLY A 175 3.62 7.96 -9.27
N VAL A 176 3.09 6.84 -8.79
CA VAL A 176 3.65 5.50 -8.98
C VAL A 176 3.06 4.87 -10.24
N ARG A 177 3.92 4.48 -11.17
CA ARG A 177 3.56 3.78 -12.43
C ARG A 177 2.99 2.39 -12.15
N SER A 178 2.09 1.90 -13.00
CA SER A 178 1.53 0.55 -12.86
C SER A 178 2.50 -0.56 -13.29
N LEU A 179 3.52 -0.22 -14.08
CA LEU A 179 4.64 -1.09 -14.45
C LEU A 179 5.93 -0.28 -14.36
N SER A 180 7.00 -0.91 -13.87
CA SER A 180 8.31 -0.30 -13.85
C SER A 180 8.77 0.09 -15.26
N ARG A 181 9.33 1.31 -15.36
CA ARG A 181 9.97 1.82 -16.58
C ARG A 181 11.20 1.00 -16.98
N TYR A 182 11.76 0.17 -16.08
CA TYR A 182 12.79 -0.84 -16.39
C TYR A 182 12.40 -1.72 -17.60
N HIS A 183 11.11 -2.08 -17.71
CA HIS A 183 10.59 -2.91 -18.79
C HIS A 183 10.46 -2.19 -20.14
N ARG A 184 10.88 -0.92 -20.24
CA ARG A 184 11.05 -0.25 -21.53
C ARG A 184 12.21 -0.88 -22.30
N ASP A 185 13.35 -0.98 -21.61
CA ASP A 185 14.62 -1.44 -22.17
C ASP A 185 14.84 -2.95 -21.92
N HIS A 186 14.16 -3.51 -20.91
CA HIS A 186 14.23 -4.92 -20.52
C HIS A 186 12.82 -5.55 -20.47
N PRO A 187 12.12 -5.68 -21.61
CA PRO A 187 10.78 -6.24 -21.61
C PRO A 187 10.80 -7.69 -21.11
N TYR A 188 9.76 -8.09 -20.38
CA TYR A 188 9.63 -9.47 -19.92
C TYR A 188 9.09 -10.34 -21.05
N THR A 189 9.72 -11.49 -21.30
CA THR A 189 9.29 -12.49 -22.29
C THR A 189 8.96 -13.81 -21.60
N CYS A 190 7.91 -14.48 -22.07
CA CYS A 190 7.54 -15.82 -21.62
C CYS A 190 7.06 -16.64 -22.82
N TRP A 191 7.51 -17.89 -22.91
CA TRP A 191 7.11 -18.83 -23.95
C TRP A 191 6.09 -19.82 -23.38
N THR A 192 4.87 -19.79 -23.89
CA THR A 192 3.83 -20.76 -23.49
C THR A 192 3.07 -21.25 -24.70
N GLY A 193 2.94 -22.57 -24.86
CA GLY A 193 2.22 -23.16 -26.00
C GLY A 193 2.83 -22.84 -27.37
N GLY A 194 4.15 -22.63 -27.45
CA GLY A 194 4.84 -22.28 -28.69
C GLY A 194 4.66 -20.82 -29.14
N VAL A 195 4.00 -19.98 -28.34
CA VAL A 195 3.80 -18.55 -28.59
C VAL A 195 4.65 -17.76 -27.60
N GLU A 196 5.34 -16.73 -28.10
CA GLU A 196 6.03 -15.75 -27.28
C GLU A 196 5.05 -14.68 -26.79
N HIS A 197 5.03 -14.46 -25.48
CA HIS A 197 4.29 -13.38 -24.83
C HIS A 197 5.26 -12.32 -24.33
N LEU A 198 5.02 -11.06 -24.70
CA LEU A 198 5.88 -9.92 -24.40
C LEU A 198 5.15 -8.90 -23.52
N VAL A 199 5.78 -8.48 -22.43
CA VAL A 199 5.33 -7.36 -21.60
C VAL A 199 6.37 -6.24 -21.66
N ARG A 200 6.00 -5.14 -22.32
CA ARG A 200 6.80 -3.92 -22.46
C ARG A 200 6.17 -2.77 -21.69
N TYR A 201 7.01 -1.86 -21.18
CA TYR A 201 6.55 -0.57 -20.66
C TYR A 201 5.87 0.29 -21.71
N GLN A 202 4.68 0.77 -21.38
CA GLN A 202 3.83 1.64 -22.19
C GLN A 202 3.23 2.70 -21.27
N PRO A 203 3.67 3.97 -21.35
CA PRO A 203 3.32 4.97 -20.37
C PRO A 203 1.84 5.39 -20.43
N ALA A 204 1.15 5.20 -21.56
CA ALA A 204 -0.24 5.62 -21.76
C ALA A 204 -1.12 4.50 -22.35
N GLU A 205 -1.79 4.70 -23.48
CA GLU A 205 -2.68 3.70 -24.08
C GLU A 205 -1.91 2.43 -24.48
N SER A 206 -2.62 1.30 -24.50
CA SER A 206 -2.07 0.02 -24.94
C SER A 206 -1.86 0.02 -26.46
N ASP A 207 -0.77 -0.60 -26.92
CA ASP A 207 -0.50 -0.87 -28.35
C ASP A 207 -1.27 -2.09 -28.91
N SER A 208 -2.07 -2.76 -28.08
CA SER A 208 -2.82 -3.96 -28.43
C SER A 208 -4.31 -3.82 -28.10
N GLY A 209 -5.15 -4.48 -28.89
CA GLY A 209 -6.61 -4.47 -28.73
C GLY A 209 -7.15 -5.31 -27.55
N ILE A 210 -6.29 -6.02 -26.82
CA ILE A 210 -6.69 -6.95 -25.78
C ILE A 210 -7.34 -6.17 -24.62
N PHE A 211 -8.47 -6.67 -24.09
CA PHE A 211 -9.22 -6.05 -22.98
C PHE A 211 -9.81 -4.65 -23.27
N GLY A 212 -10.27 -4.40 -24.50
CA GLY A 212 -11.01 -3.17 -24.83
C GLY A 212 -10.15 -2.03 -25.38
N GLY A 213 -8.97 -2.35 -25.91
CA GLY A 213 -8.15 -1.42 -26.69
C GLY A 213 -7.25 -0.54 -25.83
N ASN A 214 -7.79 0.57 -25.31
CA ASN A 214 -6.97 1.69 -24.84
C ASN A 214 -6.59 1.62 -23.35
N SER A 215 -7.29 0.83 -22.54
CA SER A 215 -6.98 0.69 -21.10
C SER A 215 -5.67 -0.07 -20.92
N ASN A 216 -4.81 0.42 -20.03
CA ASN A 216 -3.45 -0.10 -19.92
C ASN A 216 -2.91 -0.06 -18.49
N TRP A 217 -2.41 -1.21 -18.03
CA TRP A 217 -1.72 -1.37 -16.76
C TRP A 217 -0.21 -1.58 -16.92
N ARG A 218 0.34 -1.35 -18.11
CA ARG A 218 1.77 -1.56 -18.43
C ARG A 218 2.61 -0.29 -18.33
N GLY A 219 2.22 0.67 -17.50
CA GLY A 219 3.01 1.89 -17.27
C GLY A 219 2.25 3.13 -16.80
N PRO A 220 0.96 3.32 -17.11
CA PRO A 220 0.22 4.50 -16.65
C PRO A 220 0.10 4.59 -15.13
N ILE A 221 -0.24 5.78 -14.67
CA ILE A 221 -0.55 6.07 -13.26
C ILE A 221 -2.05 5.92 -13.06
N TRP A 222 -2.41 5.08 -12.10
CA TRP A 222 -3.79 4.82 -11.71
C TRP A 222 -4.04 5.36 -10.32
N PHE A 223 -5.06 6.23 -10.22
CA PHE A 223 -5.39 6.92 -8.97
C PHE A 223 -5.70 6.00 -7.79
N PRO A 224 -6.56 4.96 -7.91
CA PRO A 224 -6.99 4.19 -6.75
C PRO A 224 -5.85 3.43 -6.07
N VAL A 225 -4.95 2.80 -6.83
CA VAL A 225 -3.79 2.10 -6.25
C VAL A 225 -2.77 3.07 -5.65
N ASN A 226 -2.56 4.23 -6.28
CA ASN A 226 -1.70 5.28 -5.72
C ASN A 226 -2.26 5.85 -4.39
N TYR A 227 -3.58 6.03 -4.33
CA TYR A 227 -4.26 6.46 -3.12
C TYR A 227 -4.09 5.41 -2.00
N LEU A 228 -4.26 4.11 -2.32
CA LEU A 228 -4.04 3.03 -1.36
C LEU A 228 -2.58 2.95 -0.89
N ILE A 229 -1.59 3.18 -1.76
CA ILE A 229 -0.18 3.31 -1.35
C ILE A 229 -0.04 4.41 -0.29
N ILE A 230 -0.62 5.58 -0.52
CA ILE A 230 -0.57 6.71 0.41
C ILE A 230 -1.21 6.35 1.75
N GLU A 231 -2.40 5.74 1.76
CA GLU A 231 -3.05 5.31 3.01
C GLU A 231 -2.24 4.25 3.76
N SER A 232 -1.66 3.28 3.06
CA SER A 232 -0.81 2.25 3.67
C SER A 232 0.44 2.86 4.28
N LEU A 233 1.12 3.77 3.58
CA LEU A 233 2.28 4.50 4.12
C LEU A 233 1.92 5.26 5.40
N GLN A 234 0.75 5.90 5.45
CA GLN A 234 0.27 6.57 6.66
C GLN A 234 0.04 5.59 7.81
N LYS A 235 -0.56 4.43 7.55
CA LYS A 235 -0.73 3.38 8.58
C LYS A 235 0.62 2.85 9.08
N PHE A 236 1.59 2.65 8.19
CA PHE A 236 2.94 2.28 8.60
C PHE A 236 3.61 3.38 9.43
N HIS A 237 3.47 4.65 9.03
CA HIS A 237 3.98 5.76 9.83
C HIS A 237 3.33 5.83 11.21
N HIS A 238 2.03 5.59 11.31
CA HIS A 238 1.31 5.59 12.58
C HIS A 238 1.91 4.58 13.59
N TYR A 239 2.42 3.46 13.09
CA TYR A 239 3.15 2.47 13.90
C TYR A 239 4.62 2.86 14.14
N TYR A 240 5.37 3.18 13.08
CA TYR A 240 6.82 3.35 13.15
C TYR A 240 7.28 4.74 13.65
N GLY A 241 6.44 5.77 13.52
CA GLY A 241 6.80 7.15 13.84
C GLY A 241 7.88 7.74 12.92
N ASP A 242 8.52 8.80 13.41
CA ASP A 242 9.46 9.62 12.65
C ASP A 242 10.87 8.99 12.52
N ASP A 243 11.17 7.99 13.35
CA ASP A 243 12.48 7.31 13.39
C ASP A 243 12.72 6.40 12.18
N PHE A 244 11.64 5.89 11.57
CA PHE A 244 11.74 5.06 10.38
C PHE A 244 11.82 5.91 9.12
N GLN A 245 13.04 6.06 8.62
CA GLN A 245 13.31 6.85 7.43
C GLN A 245 13.63 5.98 6.21
N ILE A 246 13.24 6.49 5.05
CA ILE A 246 13.40 5.86 3.73
C ILE A 246 13.94 6.91 2.78
N GLU A 247 14.85 6.49 1.91
CA GLU A 247 15.37 7.36 0.86
C GLU A 247 14.28 7.65 -0.19
N CYS A 248 14.01 8.93 -0.47
CA CYS A 248 12.98 9.33 -1.41
C CYS A 248 13.33 10.67 -2.10
N PRO A 249 13.55 10.67 -3.43
CA PRO A 249 13.63 9.49 -4.31
C PRO A 249 14.78 8.54 -3.97
N THR A 250 14.71 7.30 -4.42
CA THR A 250 15.83 6.36 -4.26
C THR A 250 17.08 6.86 -4.99
N ASN A 251 18.25 6.67 -4.39
CA ASN A 251 19.56 7.20 -4.81
C ASN A 251 19.69 8.74 -4.79
N SER A 252 18.80 9.46 -4.11
CA SER A 252 18.89 10.93 -3.96
C SER A 252 19.75 11.40 -2.78
N GLY A 253 20.09 10.51 -1.84
CA GLY A 253 20.68 10.83 -0.55
C GLY A 253 19.71 11.48 0.45
N ARG A 254 18.45 11.75 0.06
CA ARG A 254 17.44 12.39 0.91
C ARG A 254 16.59 11.35 1.62
N PHE A 255 16.70 11.32 2.94
CA PHE A 255 15.90 10.44 3.80
C PHE A 255 14.69 11.18 4.36
N LEU A 256 13.52 10.58 4.21
CA LEU A 256 12.23 11.10 4.63
C LEU A 256 11.56 10.12 5.57
N THR A 257 10.73 10.62 6.50
CA THR A 257 9.81 9.75 7.25
C THR A 257 8.78 9.13 6.30
N ILE A 258 8.16 8.02 6.71
CA ILE A 258 7.14 7.35 5.89
C ILE A 258 5.97 8.30 5.52
N ASN A 259 5.58 9.21 6.43
CA ASN A 259 4.51 10.18 6.15
C ASN A 259 4.97 11.27 5.18
N GLN A 260 6.22 11.73 5.26
CA GLN A 260 6.79 12.64 4.27
C GLN A 260 6.86 12.02 2.87
N VAL A 261 7.12 10.71 2.76
CA VAL A 261 7.01 9.97 1.49
C VAL A 261 5.56 9.98 0.99
N ALA A 262 4.58 9.71 1.87
CA ALA A 262 3.16 9.78 1.51
C ALA A 262 2.73 11.19 1.04
N GLU A 263 3.27 12.24 1.65
CA GLU A 263 3.08 13.64 1.25
C GLU A 263 3.73 13.94 -0.11
N GLU A 264 4.93 13.40 -0.37
CA GLU A 264 5.60 13.54 -1.67
C GLU A 264 4.79 12.88 -2.80
N LEU A 265 4.26 11.67 -2.58
CA LEU A 265 3.35 11.03 -3.54
C LEU A 265 2.04 11.82 -3.72
N THR A 266 1.49 12.35 -2.62
CA THR A 266 0.31 13.23 -2.65
C THR A 266 0.58 14.47 -3.52
N ARG A 267 1.73 15.10 -3.35
CA ARG A 267 2.16 16.28 -4.12
C ARG A 267 2.33 15.96 -5.61
N ARG A 268 2.91 14.80 -5.95
CA ARG A 268 3.07 14.33 -7.35
C ARG A 268 1.72 14.06 -8.01
N LEU A 269 0.79 13.38 -7.32
CA LEU A 269 -0.55 13.12 -7.86
C LEU A 269 -1.38 14.39 -8.03
N THR A 270 -1.34 15.31 -7.05
CA THR A 270 -2.09 16.57 -7.14
C THR A 270 -1.56 17.49 -8.23
N ARG A 271 -0.24 17.46 -8.50
CA ARG A 271 0.40 18.20 -9.61
C ARG A 271 -0.27 17.93 -10.96
N LEU A 272 -0.80 16.73 -11.21
CA LEU A 272 -1.54 16.40 -12.44
C LEU A 272 -2.64 17.41 -12.76
N PHE A 273 -3.30 17.92 -11.72
CA PHE A 273 -4.47 18.78 -11.83
C PHE A 273 -4.16 20.24 -11.57
N LEU A 274 -2.98 20.60 -11.08
CA LEU A 274 -2.62 21.98 -10.74
C LEU A 274 -1.93 22.67 -11.90
N ARG A 275 -2.02 24.01 -11.95
CA ARG A 275 -1.26 24.80 -12.93
C ARG A 275 0.21 24.83 -12.50
N ASP A 276 1.10 24.58 -13.43
CA ASP A 276 2.54 24.79 -13.26
C ASP A 276 2.92 26.27 -13.42
N ALA A 277 4.22 26.56 -13.37
CA ALA A 277 4.76 27.91 -13.54
C ALA A 277 4.44 28.54 -14.91
N THR A 278 4.12 27.73 -15.93
CA THR A 278 3.71 28.18 -17.26
C THR A 278 2.18 28.33 -17.39
N GLY A 279 1.45 28.07 -16.30
CA GLY A 279 -0.02 28.10 -16.26
C GLY A 279 -0.68 26.85 -16.84
N ARG A 280 0.08 25.80 -17.15
CA ARG A 280 -0.43 24.58 -17.78
C ARG A 280 -0.73 23.47 -16.78
N ARG A 281 -1.66 22.57 -17.12
CA ARG A 281 -2.02 21.41 -16.27
C ARG A 281 -1.63 20.14 -17.01
N PRO A 282 -0.83 19.22 -16.41
CA PRO A 282 -0.46 17.97 -17.07
C PRO A 282 -1.66 17.21 -17.64
N VAL A 283 -2.75 17.09 -16.87
CA VAL A 283 -3.97 16.38 -17.27
C VAL A 283 -4.58 16.88 -18.58
N LEU A 284 -4.43 18.16 -18.93
CA LEU A 284 -5.01 18.76 -20.14
C LEU A 284 -4.01 18.91 -21.29
N SER A 285 -2.81 18.33 -21.20
CA SER A 285 -1.73 18.53 -22.17
C SER A 285 -2.09 18.13 -23.62
N TYR A 286 -2.99 17.16 -23.82
CA TYR A 286 -3.52 16.75 -25.13
C TYR A 286 -4.71 17.59 -25.63
N HIS A 287 -5.22 18.54 -24.85
CA HIS A 287 -6.40 19.33 -25.16
C HIS A 287 -6.08 20.84 -25.16
N PRO A 288 -5.43 21.38 -26.22
CA PRO A 288 -4.99 22.78 -26.27
C PRO A 288 -6.10 23.80 -25.99
N LYS A 289 -7.33 23.52 -26.42
CA LYS A 289 -8.50 24.35 -26.14
C LYS A 289 -8.83 24.37 -24.64
N LEU A 290 -8.97 23.21 -24.02
CA LEU A 290 -9.22 23.11 -22.58
C LEU A 290 -8.03 23.64 -21.76
N GLN A 291 -6.83 23.62 -22.33
CA GLN A 291 -5.64 24.10 -21.64
C GLN A 291 -5.55 25.64 -21.59
N ASN A 292 -5.89 26.33 -22.68
CA ASN A 292 -5.53 27.74 -22.88
C ASN A 292 -6.73 28.68 -23.04
N ASP A 293 -7.88 28.20 -23.50
CA ASP A 293 -9.04 29.05 -23.77
C ASP A 293 -9.58 29.65 -22.46
N PRO A 294 -9.72 30.98 -22.34
CA PRO A 294 -10.21 31.63 -21.12
C PRO A 294 -11.56 31.12 -20.62
N HIS A 295 -12.40 30.58 -21.50
CA HIS A 295 -13.71 30.02 -21.16
C HIS A 295 -13.63 28.55 -20.72
N PHE A 296 -12.56 27.82 -21.04
CA PHE A 296 -12.46 26.38 -20.76
C PHE A 296 -11.34 25.99 -19.79
N ARG A 297 -10.33 26.84 -19.58
CA ARG A 297 -9.12 26.56 -18.80
C ARG A 297 -9.29 26.21 -17.33
N ASP A 298 -10.49 26.38 -16.80
CA ASP A 298 -10.86 26.06 -15.43
C ASP A 298 -11.77 24.82 -15.33
N TYR A 299 -12.21 24.24 -16.46
CA TYR A 299 -12.92 22.96 -16.49
C TYR A 299 -11.95 21.79 -16.56
N VAL A 300 -11.53 21.33 -15.39
CA VAL A 300 -10.58 20.22 -15.24
C VAL A 300 -11.29 18.89 -15.45
N LEU A 301 -10.73 18.06 -16.33
CA LEU A 301 -11.23 16.71 -16.62
C LEU A 301 -10.66 15.67 -15.67
N PHE A 302 -11.43 14.60 -15.46
CA PHE A 302 -11.08 13.48 -14.59
C PHE A 302 -10.91 12.25 -15.47
N HIS A 303 -9.67 11.89 -15.74
CA HIS A 303 -9.36 10.79 -16.64
C HIS A 303 -9.30 9.45 -15.92
N GLU A 304 -9.48 8.36 -16.68
CA GLU A 304 -9.40 6.99 -16.21
C GLU A 304 -8.02 6.67 -15.62
N PHE A 305 -6.98 7.07 -16.32
CA PHE A 305 -5.58 6.95 -15.90
C PHE A 305 -4.75 8.09 -16.53
N PHE A 306 -3.50 8.18 -16.12
CA PHE A 306 -2.59 9.24 -16.56
C PHE A 306 -1.32 8.66 -17.15
N ASP A 307 -0.80 9.30 -18.18
CA ASP A 307 0.46 8.90 -18.78
C ASP A 307 1.59 8.92 -17.73
N GLY A 308 2.29 7.80 -17.59
CA GLY A 308 3.30 7.60 -16.56
C GLY A 308 4.55 8.47 -16.72
N ASP A 309 4.79 9.06 -17.89
CA ASP A 309 5.96 9.90 -18.16
C ASP A 309 5.60 11.39 -18.29
N THR A 310 4.40 11.72 -18.77
CA THR A 310 4.00 13.11 -19.05
C THR A 310 2.84 13.62 -18.18
N GLY A 311 2.11 12.73 -17.51
CA GLY A 311 0.98 13.09 -16.65
C GLY A 311 -0.28 13.52 -17.41
N ARG A 312 -0.34 13.31 -18.74
CA ARG A 312 -1.54 13.61 -19.51
C ARG A 312 -2.71 12.73 -19.09
N GLY A 313 -3.93 13.25 -19.19
CA GLY A 313 -5.12 12.42 -19.04
C GLY A 313 -5.28 11.44 -20.20
N ALA A 314 -5.67 10.20 -19.91
CA ALA A 314 -5.95 9.15 -20.90
C ALA A 314 -7.17 8.30 -20.49
N GLY A 315 -7.75 7.59 -21.46
CA GLY A 315 -9.01 6.86 -21.27
C GLY A 315 -10.22 7.79 -21.10
N ALA A 316 -11.28 7.28 -20.47
CA ALA A 316 -12.51 8.04 -20.25
C ALA A 316 -12.26 9.35 -19.46
N SER A 317 -12.75 10.48 -19.96
CA SER A 317 -12.40 11.84 -19.45
C SER A 317 -13.34 12.42 -18.39
N HIS A 318 -14.45 11.73 -18.11
CA HIS A 318 -15.44 12.09 -17.08
C HIS A 318 -15.47 11.03 -15.98
N GLN A 319 -14.32 10.43 -15.69
CA GLN A 319 -14.12 9.44 -14.63
C GLN A 319 -14.02 10.12 -13.27
N THR A 320 -15.06 10.85 -12.86
CA THR A 320 -15.28 11.25 -11.45
C THR A 320 -15.67 10.06 -10.56
N GLY A 321 -15.28 8.84 -10.95
CA GLY A 321 -15.20 7.67 -10.11
C GLY A 321 -13.93 7.74 -9.25
N TRP A 322 -13.01 6.79 -9.43
CA TRP A 322 -11.81 6.71 -8.59
C TRP A 322 -10.89 7.94 -8.69
N THR A 323 -10.86 8.66 -9.81
CA THR A 323 -10.02 9.86 -9.95
C THR A 323 -10.52 11.02 -9.08
N GLY A 324 -11.79 10.96 -8.64
CA GLY A 324 -12.34 11.88 -7.64
C GLY A 324 -11.63 11.85 -6.29
N LEU A 325 -10.87 10.79 -5.98
CA LEU A 325 -10.05 10.68 -4.76
C LEU A 325 -9.02 11.82 -4.63
N VAL A 326 -8.68 12.54 -5.72
CA VAL A 326 -7.84 13.74 -5.65
C VAL A 326 -8.40 14.80 -4.69
N ALA A 327 -9.73 14.89 -4.55
CA ALA A 327 -10.35 15.82 -3.61
C ALA A 327 -9.91 15.55 -2.17
N LYS A 328 -9.76 14.27 -1.79
CA LYS A 328 -9.27 13.87 -0.47
C LYS A 328 -7.79 14.20 -0.28
N LEU A 329 -7.00 14.06 -1.36
CA LEU A 329 -5.57 14.38 -1.36
C LEU A 329 -5.29 15.90 -1.26
N LEU A 330 -6.18 16.74 -1.79
CA LEU A 330 -6.08 18.20 -1.71
C LEU A 330 -6.61 18.79 -0.40
N GLN A 331 -7.41 18.05 0.36
CA GLN A 331 -7.93 18.53 1.64
C GLN A 331 -6.78 18.76 2.64
N PRO A 332 -6.73 19.93 3.31
CA PRO A 332 -5.79 20.15 4.40
C PRO A 332 -5.96 19.05 5.44
N ARG A 333 -4.90 18.30 5.72
CA ARG A 333 -4.91 17.35 6.84
C ARG A 333 -4.97 18.20 8.10
N ARG A 334 -5.98 17.96 8.95
CA ARG A 334 -5.95 18.52 10.30
C ARG A 334 -4.65 18.04 10.95
N PRO A 335 -3.84 18.93 11.55
CA PRO A 335 -2.76 18.47 12.41
C PRO A 335 -3.37 17.48 13.40
N ALA A 336 -2.75 16.32 13.57
CA ALA A 336 -3.09 15.46 14.70
C ALA A 336 -3.10 16.37 15.91
N ALA A 337 -4.25 16.47 16.59
CA ALA A 337 -4.36 17.31 17.77
C ALA A 337 -3.24 16.85 18.69
N ALA A 338 -2.20 17.68 18.85
CA ALA A 338 -1.11 17.43 19.75
C ALA A 338 -1.72 16.98 21.08
N ASP A 339 -1.30 15.82 21.56
CA ASP A 339 -1.77 15.15 22.77
C ASP A 339 -2.31 16.14 23.80
N ARG A 340 -3.63 16.32 23.83
CA ARG A 340 -4.31 17.11 24.88
C ARG A 340 -4.29 16.38 26.24
N ARG A 341 -3.33 15.48 26.46
CA ARG A 341 -3.25 14.62 27.65
C ARG A 341 -2.01 14.82 28.50
N GLU A 342 -1.10 15.74 28.17
CA GLU A 342 0.07 16.00 29.01
C GLU A 342 -0.13 17.01 30.16
N SER A 343 -1.34 17.57 30.37
CA SER A 343 -1.60 18.52 31.48
C SER A 343 -2.42 17.98 32.66
N ALA A 344 -2.81 16.70 32.66
CA ALA A 344 -3.50 16.10 33.81
C ALA A 344 -2.54 15.25 34.65
N ARG A 345 -1.50 15.86 35.24
CA ARG A 345 -0.84 15.26 36.40
C ARG A 345 -1.73 15.49 37.63
N PRO A 346 -2.08 14.45 38.41
CA PRO A 346 -2.78 14.65 39.67
C PRO A 346 -1.81 15.33 40.65
N ALA A 347 -2.20 16.49 41.17
CA ALA A 347 -1.50 17.10 42.29
C ALA A 347 -1.76 16.25 43.54
N THR A 348 -0.81 15.39 43.90
CA THR A 348 -0.78 14.75 45.22
C THR A 348 0.24 15.42 46.13
N GLN A 349 -0.32 15.88 47.26
CA GLN A 349 0.24 15.93 48.61
C GLN A 349 1.14 17.10 49.02
N GLY A 350 0.58 17.89 49.96
CA GLY A 350 1.09 17.86 51.34
C GLY A 350 1.93 19.06 51.75
N VAL A 351 1.29 20.04 52.40
CA VAL A 351 1.96 20.83 53.45
C VAL A 351 0.97 21.07 54.58
N ASP A 352 1.21 20.36 55.68
CA ASP A 352 0.73 20.68 57.02
C ASP A 352 1.06 22.13 57.38
N THR A 353 0.11 22.84 58.00
CA THR A 353 0.48 23.87 59.00
C THR A 353 -0.68 24.08 59.99
N PRO A 354 -0.37 24.28 61.28
CA PRO A 354 -1.29 24.05 62.38
C PRO A 354 -2.18 25.26 62.68
N ARG A 355 -3.37 24.97 63.21
CA ARG A 355 -4.23 25.95 63.88
C ARG A 355 -3.55 26.49 65.13
N SER A 356 -3.69 27.79 65.37
CA SER A 356 -3.76 28.37 66.71
C SER A 356 -4.57 29.68 66.68
N PRO A 357 -5.16 30.09 67.82
CA PRO A 357 -6.44 30.76 67.86
C PRO A 357 -6.35 32.27 68.13
N MET A 358 -7.29 33.03 67.58
CA MET A 358 -8.03 34.11 68.26
C MET A 358 -9.31 34.41 67.50
#